data_AF-A0AAJ7NFH6-F1
#
_entry.id   AF-A0AAJ7NFH6-F1
#
_cell.length_a   1.000
_cell.length_b   1.000
_cell.length_c   1.000
_cell.angle_alpha   90.00
_cell.angle_beta   90.00
_cell.angle_gamma   90.00
#
_symmetry.space_group_name_H-M   'P 1'
#
loop_
_entity.id
_entity.type
_entity.pdbx_description
1 polymer ?
#
loop_
_entity_poly.entity_id
_entity_poly.type
_entity_poly.pdbx_seq_one_letter_code
_entity_poly.pdbx_strand_id
1 'polypeptide(L)'
;MLGIRTITVIGAAVSLKLLPQTVLLHKYRQFRARYGYDSNEVPVQEDIKERFEQVLDDMSLPQDKREKIQLFNVYDIDTFHAGAFWSKYGGLIGVPANFEYTDPENVTDRTISFQNVQYVYDIDAGRQFRTSLVLSENAQKFAIARKVFALSEYDLVFKAMNIFTDVWIGLTAYSIISKRSKTIKKEKHLKFILMGVIAVAVYVMWLFSRDALDDQREVSINKKIIELGPKYVEGGVEYYEKLSSRNKALRILLGRKGTYLFKNNGNETSWFHKKRSTITNQIEFFNIKLRSLQVA
;
A
#
# COMPACT_ATOMS: atom_id res chain seq x y z
N MET A 1 -38.14 5.09 3.88
CA MET A 1 -37.43 4.28 4.87
C MET A 1 -36.45 3.37 4.18
N LEU A 2 -35.15 3.54 4.44
CA LEU A 2 -34.17 2.49 4.14
C LEU A 2 -34.56 1.26 4.97
N GLY A 3 -34.74 0.10 4.33
CA GLY A 3 -35.07 -1.13 5.04
C GLY A 3 -33.86 -1.66 5.82
N ILE A 4 -34.11 -2.45 6.86
CA ILE A 4 -33.07 -3.11 7.69
C ILE A 4 -32.01 -3.80 6.82
N ARG A 5 -32.43 -4.46 5.73
CA ARG A 5 -31.53 -5.13 4.76
C ARG A 5 -30.49 -4.19 4.14
N THR A 6 -30.84 -2.95 3.84
CA THR A 6 -29.94 -1.94 3.25
C THR A 6 -28.85 -1.57 4.25
N ILE A 7 -29.23 -1.37 5.52
CA ILE A 7 -28.32 -1.05 6.61
C ILE A 7 -27.37 -2.23 6.86
N THR A 8 -27.87 -3.47 6.83
CA THR A 8 -27.04 -4.68 6.99
C THR A 8 -25.98 -4.81 5.89
N VAL A 9 -26.34 -4.60 4.62
CA VAL A 9 -25.39 -4.72 3.50
C VAL A 9 -24.30 -3.65 3.58
N ILE A 10 -24.68 -2.40 3.86
CA ILE A 10 -23.72 -1.30 4.02
C ILE A 10 -22.79 -1.58 5.22
N GLY A 11 -23.36 -1.98 6.36
CA GLY A 11 -22.61 -2.32 7.55
C GLY A 11 -21.61 -3.45 7.30
N ALA A 12 -22.00 -4.50 6.57
CA ALA A 12 -21.12 -5.60 6.21
C ALA A 12 -19.97 -5.13 5.29
N ALA A 13 -20.26 -4.35 4.25
CA ALA A 13 -19.26 -3.84 3.32
C ALA A 13 -18.21 -2.95 4.01
N VAL A 14 -18.65 -2.05 4.90
CA VAL A 14 -17.76 -1.19 5.69
C VAL A 14 -16.95 -2.01 6.69
N SER A 15 -17.58 -2.99 7.35
CA SER A 15 -16.92 -3.85 8.34
C SER A 15 -15.79 -4.68 7.72
N LEU A 16 -15.95 -5.19 6.50
CA LEU A 16 -14.89 -5.90 5.78
C LEU A 16 -13.61 -5.06 5.60
N LYS A 17 -13.76 -3.73 5.50
CA LYS A 17 -12.62 -2.82 5.38
C LYS A 17 -12.02 -2.42 6.73
N LEU A 18 -12.87 -2.17 7.73
CA LEU A 18 -12.45 -1.67 9.04
C LEU A 18 -11.92 -2.76 9.98
N LEU A 19 -12.52 -3.95 9.98
CA LEU A 19 -12.19 -5.00 10.95
C LEU A 19 -10.71 -5.45 10.89
N PRO A 20 -10.11 -5.72 9.70
CA PRO A 20 -8.69 -6.10 9.60
C PRO A 20 -7.74 -5.01 10.11
N GLN A 21 -8.19 -3.76 10.08
CA GLN A 21 -7.41 -2.58 10.45
C GLN A 21 -7.68 -2.13 11.89
N THR A 22 -8.55 -2.84 12.63
CA THR A 22 -8.94 -2.49 14.00
C THR A 22 -8.95 -3.75 14.87
N VAL A 23 -10.09 -4.43 14.99
CA VAL A 23 -10.30 -5.57 15.90
C VAL A 23 -9.43 -6.77 15.54
N LEU A 24 -9.24 -7.02 14.25
CA LEU A 24 -8.51 -8.19 13.74
C LEU A 24 -7.05 -7.87 13.40
N LEU A 25 -6.52 -6.75 13.92
CA LEU A 25 -5.16 -6.30 13.65
C LEU A 25 -4.11 -7.37 14.06
N HIS A 26 -4.30 -8.05 15.20
CA HIS A 26 -3.42 -9.14 15.62
C HIS A 26 -3.41 -10.33 14.66
N LYS A 27 -4.58 -10.76 14.13
CA LYS A 27 -4.65 -11.83 13.12
C LYS A 27 -4.00 -11.39 11.83
N TYR A 28 -4.12 -10.10 11.51
CA TYR A 28 -3.50 -9.57 10.32
C TYR A 28 -1.97 -9.52 10.43
N ARG A 29 -1.43 -9.23 11.63
CA ARG A 29 -0.02 -9.43 11.95
C ARG A 29 0.39 -10.89 11.76
N GLN A 30 -0.31 -11.83 12.38
CA GLN A 30 0.01 -13.26 12.27
C GLN A 30 0.05 -13.74 10.81
N PHE A 31 -0.86 -13.24 9.98
CA PHE A 31 -0.86 -13.60 8.55
C PHE A 31 0.30 -12.97 7.77
N ARG A 32 0.81 -11.81 8.21
CA ARG A 32 1.82 -11.00 7.49
C ARG A 32 3.23 -11.16 8.07
N ALA A 33 3.38 -11.70 9.27
CA ALA A 33 4.65 -11.87 9.94
C ALA A 33 5.52 -12.91 9.24
N ARG A 34 6.83 -12.74 9.35
CA ARG A 34 7.83 -13.73 8.94
C ARG A 34 8.03 -14.72 10.08
N TYR A 35 7.96 -16.01 9.77
CA TYR A 35 8.14 -17.10 10.74
C TYR A 35 9.46 -17.84 10.51
N GLY A 36 10.11 -18.22 11.60
CA GLY A 36 11.29 -19.07 11.61
C GLY A 36 10.95 -20.55 11.45
N TYR A 37 11.98 -21.40 11.44
CA TYR A 37 11.82 -22.86 11.40
C TYR A 37 11.10 -23.43 12.62
N ASP A 38 11.15 -22.72 13.75
CA ASP A 38 10.48 -23.02 15.01
C ASP A 38 9.01 -22.56 15.04
N SER A 39 8.47 -22.04 13.92
CA SER A 39 7.13 -21.46 13.81
C SER A 39 6.89 -20.23 14.72
N ASN A 40 7.95 -19.62 15.25
CA ASN A 40 7.86 -18.36 15.96
C ASN A 40 8.10 -17.16 15.03
N GLU A 41 7.54 -16.00 15.38
CA GLU A 41 7.79 -14.76 14.64
C GLU A 41 9.28 -14.39 14.74
N VAL A 42 9.92 -14.15 13.60
CA VAL A 42 11.31 -13.69 13.57
C VAL A 42 11.37 -12.26 14.13
N PRO A 43 12.14 -12.00 15.20
CA PRO A 43 12.24 -10.65 15.75
C PRO A 43 12.93 -9.72 14.76
N VAL A 44 12.60 -8.43 14.86
CA VAL A 44 13.29 -7.37 14.10
C VAL A 44 14.69 -7.18 14.69
N GLN A 45 15.70 -7.04 13.83
CA GLN A 45 17.07 -6.76 14.26
C GLN A 45 17.17 -5.42 15.00
N GLU A 46 18.13 -5.31 15.92
CA GLU A 46 18.21 -4.17 16.85
C GLU A 46 18.56 -2.86 16.13
N ASP A 47 19.44 -2.91 15.13
CA ASP A 47 19.79 -1.76 14.29
C ASP A 47 18.56 -1.17 13.56
N ILE A 48 17.66 -2.03 13.09
CA ILE A 48 16.41 -1.61 12.43
C ILE A 48 15.45 -0.99 13.46
N LYS A 49 15.40 -1.51 14.69
CA LYS A 49 14.61 -0.89 15.77
C LYS A 49 15.17 0.48 16.15
N GLU A 50 16.48 0.63 16.25
CA GLU A 50 17.11 1.93 16.51
C GLU A 50 16.79 2.94 15.39
N ARG A 51 16.90 2.54 14.12
CA ARG A 51 16.49 3.37 12.99
C ARG A 51 15.01 3.73 13.05
N PHE A 52 14.15 2.79 13.49
CA PHE A 52 12.72 3.03 13.68
C PHE A 52 12.46 4.09 14.76
N GLU A 53 13.09 3.97 15.93
CA GLU A 53 12.97 4.97 17.00
C GLU A 53 13.51 6.34 16.57
N GLN A 54 14.63 6.39 15.86
CA GLN A 54 15.15 7.63 15.28
C GLN A 54 14.15 8.30 14.33
N VAL A 55 13.42 7.52 13.53
CA VAL A 55 12.35 8.08 12.68
C VAL A 55 11.21 8.64 13.52
N LEU A 56 10.82 7.97 14.61
CA LEU A 56 9.79 8.49 15.52
C LEU A 56 10.23 9.79 16.21
N ASP A 57 11.51 9.90 16.53
CA ASP A 57 12.15 11.11 17.07
C ASP A 57 12.18 12.25 16.05
N ASP A 58 12.65 11.99 14.83
CA ASP A 58 12.69 12.98 13.74
C ASP A 58 11.28 13.49 13.41
N MET A 59 10.26 12.63 13.50
CA MET A 59 8.85 12.98 13.34
C MET A 59 8.24 13.71 14.54
N SER A 60 8.99 13.86 15.64
CA SER A 60 8.53 14.42 16.91
C SER A 60 7.21 13.78 17.38
N LEU A 61 7.08 12.45 17.20
CA LEU A 61 5.83 11.76 17.46
C LEU A 61 5.57 11.70 18.98
N PRO A 62 4.36 12.10 19.46
CA PRO A 62 4.01 11.98 20.88
C PRO A 62 4.08 10.55 21.41
N GLN A 63 4.50 10.39 22.67
CA GLN A 63 4.71 9.09 23.33
C GLN A 63 3.46 8.19 23.30
N ASP A 64 2.26 8.77 23.47
CA ASP A 64 0.99 8.04 23.43
C ASP A 64 0.69 7.38 22.08
N LYS A 65 1.26 7.93 21.00
CA LYS A 65 1.17 7.35 19.66
C LYS A 65 2.28 6.34 19.41
N ARG A 66 3.48 6.56 19.95
CA ARG A 66 4.61 5.63 19.83
C ARG A 66 4.27 4.26 20.42
N GLU A 67 3.71 4.24 21.63
CA GLU A 67 3.33 3.01 22.34
C GLU A 67 2.23 2.21 21.62
N LYS A 68 1.49 2.85 20.72
CA LYS A 68 0.47 2.20 19.90
C LYS A 68 1.01 1.56 18.62
N ILE A 69 2.30 1.78 18.29
CA ILE A 69 2.90 1.18 17.10
C ILE A 69 3.59 -0.12 17.47
N GLN A 70 3.29 -1.17 16.72
CA GLN A 70 4.01 -2.44 16.82
C GLN A 70 4.84 -2.65 15.55
N LEU A 71 6.15 -2.72 15.74
CA LEU A 71 7.11 -3.08 14.70
C LEU A 71 7.26 -4.61 14.63
N PHE A 72 7.27 -5.17 13.42
CA PHE A 72 7.47 -6.61 13.21
C PHE A 72 8.12 -6.90 11.86
N ASN A 73 8.69 -8.09 11.68
CA ASN A 73 9.29 -8.52 10.42
C ASN A 73 8.20 -9.07 9.49
N VAL A 74 8.04 -8.49 8.30
CA VAL A 74 7.05 -8.93 7.30
C VAL A 74 7.66 -9.94 6.36
N TYR A 75 6.90 -10.96 5.94
CA TYR A 75 7.39 -11.95 4.97
C TYR A 75 7.57 -11.38 3.54
N ASP A 76 6.99 -10.21 3.28
CA ASP A 76 6.95 -9.55 1.97
C ASP A 76 8.27 -8.81 1.66
N ILE A 77 8.48 -8.41 0.42
CA ILE A 77 9.66 -7.60 0.02
C ILE A 77 9.46 -6.10 0.24
N ASP A 78 8.22 -5.69 0.50
CA ASP A 78 7.83 -4.31 0.67
C ASP A 78 7.43 -4.03 2.12
N THR A 79 7.74 -2.83 2.58
CA THR A 79 7.28 -2.33 3.88
C THR A 79 5.75 -2.33 3.95
N PHE A 80 5.23 -2.74 5.09
CA PHE A 80 3.81 -2.94 5.33
C PHE A 80 3.30 -2.00 6.43
N HIS A 81 2.03 -1.61 6.34
CA HIS A 81 1.35 -0.93 7.44
C HIS A 81 -0.11 -1.37 7.52
N ALA A 82 -0.64 -1.39 8.74
CA ALA A 82 -2.07 -1.58 9.01
C ALA A 82 -2.44 -0.89 10.32
N GLY A 83 -3.70 -0.53 10.50
CA GLY A 83 -4.18 0.23 11.66
C GLY A 83 -4.13 1.73 11.44
N ALA A 84 -4.39 2.47 12.53
CA ALA A 84 -4.41 3.93 12.54
C ALA A 84 -4.26 4.47 13.97
N PHE A 85 -3.67 5.66 14.13
CA PHE A 85 -3.46 6.24 15.47
C PHE A 85 -4.74 6.58 16.24
N TRP A 86 -5.83 6.88 15.53
CA TRP A 86 -7.13 7.16 16.15
C TRP A 86 -7.81 5.88 16.66
N SER A 87 -7.37 4.70 16.23
CA SER A 87 -7.90 3.42 16.69
C SER A 87 -7.29 3.04 18.03
N LYS A 88 -8.10 2.52 18.94
CA LYS A 88 -7.62 1.97 20.23
C LYS A 88 -6.66 0.77 20.06
N TYR A 89 -6.69 0.12 18.90
CA TYR A 89 -5.83 -1.02 18.58
C TYR A 89 -4.45 -0.61 18.04
N GLY A 90 -4.25 0.69 17.78
CA GLY A 90 -2.98 1.22 17.30
C GLY A 90 -2.68 0.89 15.84
N GLY A 91 -1.39 0.75 15.53
CA GLY A 91 -0.88 0.50 14.19
C GLY A 91 0.23 -0.54 14.16
N LEU A 92 0.33 -1.25 13.04
CA LEU A 92 1.38 -2.20 12.74
C LEU A 92 2.27 -1.61 11.65
N ILE A 93 3.58 -1.77 11.82
CA ILE A 93 4.56 -1.49 10.77
C ILE A 93 5.38 -2.76 10.55
N GLY A 94 5.30 -3.28 9.33
CA GLY A 94 6.05 -4.44 8.90
C GLY A 94 7.29 -4.00 8.15
N VAL A 95 8.47 -4.36 8.64
CA VAL A 95 9.75 -4.16 7.96
C VAL A 95 10.17 -5.46 7.26
N PRO A 96 10.52 -5.41 5.96
CA PRO A 96 10.87 -6.59 5.19
C PRO A 96 12.32 -7.01 5.47
N ALA A 97 12.60 -8.30 5.23
CA ALA A 97 13.92 -8.89 5.46
C ALA A 97 15.06 -8.21 4.68
N ASN A 98 14.76 -7.47 3.60
CA ASN A 98 15.79 -6.79 2.83
C ASN A 98 16.41 -5.57 3.54
N PHE A 99 15.84 -5.13 4.64
CA PHE A 99 16.48 -4.11 5.50
C PHE A 99 17.70 -4.67 6.23
N GLU A 100 17.78 -5.99 6.36
CA GLU A 100 18.88 -6.71 7.00
C GLU A 100 20.08 -6.91 6.04
N TYR A 101 19.93 -6.63 4.74
CA TYR A 101 20.99 -6.83 3.77
C TYR A 101 21.94 -5.64 3.69
N THR A 102 23.23 -5.91 3.89
CA THR A 102 24.32 -4.95 3.72
C THR A 102 25.00 -5.06 2.36
N ASP A 103 24.99 -6.26 1.76
CA ASP A 103 25.68 -6.56 0.50
C ASP A 103 24.76 -7.36 -0.44
N PRO A 104 24.77 -7.09 -1.76
CA PRO A 104 24.01 -7.86 -2.75
C PRO A 104 24.29 -9.36 -2.75
N GLU A 105 25.50 -9.80 -2.38
CA GLU A 105 25.89 -11.21 -2.33
C GLU A 105 25.28 -11.95 -1.13
N ASN A 106 24.94 -11.22 -0.06
CA ASN A 106 24.27 -11.77 1.11
C ASN A 106 22.77 -12.00 0.89
N VAL A 107 22.22 -11.56 -0.24
CA VAL A 107 20.80 -11.77 -0.60
C VAL A 107 20.57 -13.23 -0.94
N THR A 108 20.15 -14.02 0.06
CA THR A 108 19.89 -15.45 -0.11
C THR A 108 18.54 -15.67 -0.80
N ASP A 109 18.51 -16.53 -1.82
CA ASP A 109 17.30 -16.85 -2.61
C ASP A 109 16.15 -17.45 -1.75
N ARG A 110 16.46 -17.97 -0.55
CA ARG A 110 15.49 -18.57 0.38
C ARG A 110 14.70 -17.56 1.20
N THR A 111 15.20 -16.33 1.33
CA THR A 111 14.61 -15.32 2.23
C THR A 111 13.54 -14.48 1.54
N ILE A 112 13.54 -14.45 0.20
CA ILE A 112 12.62 -13.66 -0.60
C ILE A 112 11.69 -14.61 -1.36
N SER A 113 10.58 -14.99 -0.74
CA SER A 113 9.53 -15.75 -1.42
C SER A 113 8.71 -14.84 -2.33
N PHE A 114 9.28 -14.36 -3.44
CA PHE A 114 8.49 -13.71 -4.48
C PHE A 114 7.82 -14.76 -5.38
N GLN A 115 6.63 -15.20 -4.96
CA GLN A 115 5.65 -15.95 -5.78
C GLN A 115 6.15 -17.19 -6.55
N ASN A 116 7.00 -18.05 -5.98
CA ASN A 116 7.34 -19.37 -6.59
C ASN A 116 7.71 -19.29 -8.08
N VAL A 117 8.42 -18.23 -8.50
CA VAL A 117 8.64 -18.01 -9.94
C VAL A 117 9.88 -18.76 -10.39
N GLN A 118 9.71 -19.60 -11.41
CA GLN A 118 10.82 -20.23 -12.14
C GLN A 118 11.68 -19.10 -12.72
N TYR A 119 12.88 -18.92 -12.15
CA TYR A 119 13.85 -17.96 -12.63
C TYR A 119 14.23 -18.28 -14.08
N VAL A 120 13.99 -17.34 -14.99
CA VAL A 120 14.81 -17.29 -16.21
C VAL A 120 16.21 -16.93 -15.74
N TYR A 121 17.21 -17.78 -16.02
CA TYR A 121 18.60 -17.58 -15.66
C TYR A 121 19.21 -16.42 -16.47
N ASP A 122 18.77 -15.20 -16.19
CA ASP A 122 19.42 -13.97 -16.64
C ASP A 122 20.29 -13.46 -15.48
N ILE A 123 21.61 -13.63 -15.63
CA ILE A 123 22.61 -13.30 -14.60
C ILE A 123 22.62 -11.79 -14.32
N ASP A 124 22.43 -10.97 -15.34
CA ASP A 124 22.49 -9.52 -15.22
C ASP A 124 21.23 -8.98 -14.55
N ALA A 125 20.05 -9.45 -14.96
CA ALA A 125 18.79 -9.10 -14.30
C ALA A 125 18.74 -9.61 -12.85
N GLY A 126 19.29 -10.80 -12.58
CA GLY A 126 19.41 -11.35 -11.23
C GLY A 126 20.30 -10.48 -10.32
N ARG A 127 21.47 -10.07 -10.83
CA ARG A 127 22.36 -9.15 -10.12
C ARG A 127 21.70 -7.80 -9.87
N GLN A 128 21.05 -7.22 -10.89
CA GLN A 128 20.33 -5.96 -10.76
C GLN A 128 19.23 -6.04 -9.69
N PHE A 129 18.49 -7.16 -9.63
CA PHE A 129 17.49 -7.40 -8.60
C PHE A 129 18.11 -7.44 -7.20
N ARG A 130 19.16 -8.22 -6.96
CA ARG A 130 19.83 -8.29 -5.66
C ARG A 130 20.37 -6.93 -5.21
N THR A 131 21.03 -6.20 -6.10
CA THR A 131 21.52 -4.84 -5.82
C THR A 131 20.40 -3.85 -5.51
N SER A 132 19.21 -4.04 -6.09
CA SER A 132 18.05 -3.18 -5.83
C SER A 132 17.41 -3.39 -4.45
N LEU A 133 17.70 -4.51 -3.79
CA LEU A 133 17.12 -4.86 -2.49
C LEU A 133 17.90 -4.26 -1.31
N VAL A 134 19.19 -3.98 -1.51
CA VAL A 134 20.06 -3.31 -0.54
C VAL A 134 19.74 -1.82 -0.56
N LEU A 135 19.28 -1.32 0.59
CA LEU A 135 18.90 0.08 0.82
C LEU A 135 19.85 0.71 1.84
N SER A 136 20.27 1.94 1.60
CA SER A 136 20.98 2.75 2.61
C SER A 136 20.10 3.02 3.83
N GLU A 137 20.73 3.43 4.92
CA GLU A 137 20.01 3.82 6.14
C GLU A 137 19.01 4.96 5.89
N ASN A 138 19.37 5.94 5.06
CA ASN A 138 18.47 7.05 4.72
C ASN A 138 17.25 6.55 3.94
N ALA A 139 17.43 5.63 3.00
CA ALA A 139 16.33 5.01 2.24
C ALA A 139 15.44 4.12 3.13
N GLN A 140 16.02 3.41 4.09
CA GLN A 140 15.27 2.65 5.10
C GLN A 140 14.44 3.57 6.00
N LYS A 141 15.03 4.65 6.53
CA LYS A 141 14.34 5.66 7.33
C LYS A 141 13.20 6.32 6.55
N PHE A 142 13.44 6.69 5.29
CA PHE A 142 12.40 7.18 4.38
C PHE A 142 11.23 6.19 4.26
N ALA A 143 11.53 4.92 3.99
CA ALA A 143 10.52 3.89 3.82
C ALA A 143 9.70 3.65 5.10
N ILE A 144 10.32 3.73 6.28
CA ILE A 144 9.67 3.65 7.59
C ILE A 144 8.79 4.89 7.82
N ALA A 145 9.34 6.10 7.68
CA ALA A 145 8.64 7.36 7.92
C ALA A 145 7.36 7.45 7.07
N ARG A 146 7.44 7.03 5.80
CA ARG A 146 6.29 6.95 4.90
C ARG A 146 5.17 6.07 5.46
N LYS A 147 5.48 4.97 6.14
CA LYS A 147 4.49 4.07 6.77
C LYS A 147 3.97 4.63 8.08
N VAL A 148 4.80 5.28 8.89
CA VAL A 148 4.34 5.95 10.12
C VAL A 148 3.37 7.08 9.77
N PHE A 149 3.70 7.94 8.80
CA PHE A 149 2.76 8.96 8.32
C PHE A 149 1.48 8.34 7.77
N ALA A 150 1.59 7.20 7.07
CA ALA A 150 0.43 6.49 6.55
C ALA A 150 -0.55 6.03 7.66
N LEU A 151 -0.09 5.77 8.89
CA LEU A 151 -0.94 5.45 10.06
C LEU A 151 -1.60 6.69 10.68
N SER A 152 -1.01 7.88 10.49
CA SER A 152 -1.55 9.14 11.00
C SER A 152 -2.72 9.67 10.17
N GLU A 153 -2.79 9.28 8.90
CA GLU A 153 -3.83 9.75 7.98
C GLU A 153 -5.18 9.11 8.29
N TYR A 154 -6.25 9.88 8.10
CA TYR A 154 -7.63 9.40 8.18
C TYR A 154 -8.05 8.57 6.95
N ASP A 155 -7.09 7.99 6.22
CA ASP A 155 -7.29 7.19 5.01
C ASP A 155 -8.31 6.06 5.21
N LEU A 156 -8.25 5.39 6.36
CA LEU A 156 -9.18 4.32 6.69
C LEU A 156 -10.62 4.85 6.83
N VAL A 157 -10.80 6.04 7.40
CA VAL A 157 -12.12 6.68 7.57
C VAL A 157 -12.65 7.12 6.21
N PHE A 158 -11.83 7.80 5.39
CA PHE A 158 -12.25 8.21 4.05
C PHE A 158 -12.60 7.03 3.16
N LYS A 159 -11.83 5.94 3.21
CA LYS A 159 -12.14 4.69 2.48
C LYS A 159 -13.44 4.05 2.96
N ALA A 160 -13.70 4.04 4.26
CA ALA A 160 -14.95 3.54 4.81
C ALA A 160 -16.16 4.40 4.40
N MET A 161 -16.02 5.73 4.45
CA MET A 161 -17.05 6.66 4.00
C MET A 161 -17.33 6.51 2.50
N ASN A 162 -16.30 6.35 1.68
CA ASN A 162 -16.43 6.16 0.24
C ASN A 162 -17.19 4.85 -0.09
N ILE A 163 -16.83 3.73 0.56
CA ILE A 163 -17.58 2.46 0.42
C ILE A 163 -19.04 2.64 0.89
N PHE A 164 -19.26 3.35 1.99
CA PHE A 164 -20.61 3.63 2.48
C PHE A 164 -21.44 4.39 1.44
N THR A 165 -20.90 5.47 0.87
CA THR A 165 -21.59 6.30 -0.13
C THR A 165 -21.87 5.52 -1.40
N ASP A 166 -20.92 4.73 -1.89
CA ASP A 166 -21.08 3.96 -3.14
C ASP A 166 -22.13 2.87 -3.02
N VAL A 167 -22.11 2.11 -1.93
CA VAL A 167 -23.13 1.08 -1.66
C VAL A 167 -24.50 1.73 -1.46
N TRP A 168 -24.56 2.89 -0.80
CA TRP A 168 -25.81 3.63 -0.63
C TRP A 168 -26.39 4.13 -1.97
N ILE A 169 -25.56 4.69 -2.85
CA ILE A 169 -25.96 5.11 -4.21
C ILE A 169 -26.46 3.90 -5.01
N GLY A 170 -25.73 2.78 -4.99
CA GLY A 170 -26.13 1.56 -5.70
C GLY A 170 -27.48 1.01 -5.22
N LEU A 171 -27.70 0.97 -3.90
CA LEU A 171 -28.95 0.47 -3.31
C LEU A 171 -30.13 1.43 -3.53
N THR A 172 -29.90 2.75 -3.49
CA THR A 172 -30.95 3.74 -3.79
C THR A 172 -31.34 3.67 -5.26
N ALA A 173 -30.38 3.59 -6.19
CA ALA A 173 -30.64 3.40 -7.62
C ALA A 173 -31.44 2.11 -7.89
N TYR A 174 -31.05 1.00 -7.25
CA TYR A 174 -31.81 -0.26 -7.30
C TYR A 174 -33.26 -0.09 -6.81
N SER A 175 -33.45 0.63 -5.70
CA SER A 175 -34.78 0.84 -5.13
C SER A 175 -35.69 1.67 -6.06
N ILE A 176 -35.13 2.66 -6.75
CA ILE A 176 -35.87 3.53 -7.69
C ILE A 176 -36.30 2.72 -8.91
N ILE A 177 -35.38 1.92 -9.47
CA ILE A 177 -35.66 1.10 -10.65
C ILE A 177 -36.65 0.00 -10.34
N SER A 178 -36.46 -0.71 -9.23
CA SER A 178 -37.37 -1.78 -8.83
C SER A 178 -38.79 -1.25 -8.60
N LYS A 179 -38.94 -0.05 -8.01
CA LYS A 179 -40.24 0.63 -7.87
C LYS A 179 -40.85 1.03 -9.22
N ARG A 180 -40.11 1.74 -10.08
CA ARG A 180 -40.63 2.14 -11.41
C ARG A 180 -40.94 0.95 -12.31
N SER A 181 -40.20 -0.14 -12.15
CA SER A 181 -40.38 -1.36 -12.93
C SER A 181 -41.49 -2.28 -12.39
N LYS A 182 -42.08 -2.02 -11.21
CA LYS A 182 -43.35 -2.65 -10.82
C LYS A 182 -44.53 -2.06 -11.60
N THR A 183 -44.41 -0.80 -12.03
CA THR A 183 -45.41 -0.13 -12.88
C THR A 183 -45.36 -0.60 -14.34
N ILE A 184 -44.19 -1.06 -14.80
CA ILE A 184 -43.97 -1.53 -16.17
C ILE A 184 -43.97 -3.07 -16.16
N LYS A 185 -45.05 -3.70 -16.65
CA LYS A 185 -45.22 -5.17 -16.74
C LYS A 185 -44.18 -5.90 -17.63
N LYS A 186 -43.17 -5.21 -18.19
CA LYS A 186 -42.20 -5.77 -19.13
C LYS A 186 -40.93 -6.33 -18.46
N GLU A 187 -40.68 -7.58 -18.82
CA GLU A 187 -39.44 -8.36 -18.96
C GLU A 187 -38.32 -8.20 -17.92
N LYS A 188 -38.08 -9.28 -17.17
CA LYS A 188 -36.99 -9.45 -16.20
C LYS A 188 -35.60 -9.12 -16.80
N HIS A 189 -35.41 -9.34 -18.10
CA HIS A 189 -34.16 -9.09 -18.82
C HIS A 189 -33.77 -7.61 -18.83
N LEU A 190 -34.72 -6.71 -19.09
CA LEU A 190 -34.43 -5.26 -19.11
C LEU A 190 -33.99 -4.77 -17.71
N LYS A 191 -34.59 -5.32 -16.65
CA LYS A 191 -34.19 -5.01 -15.26
C LYS A 191 -32.76 -5.47 -14.99
N PHE A 192 -32.41 -6.67 -15.46
CA PHE A 192 -31.06 -7.21 -15.30
C PHE A 192 -30.01 -6.37 -16.04
N ILE A 193 -30.30 -5.96 -17.29
CA ILE A 193 -29.42 -5.09 -18.07
C ILE A 193 -29.22 -3.75 -17.35
N LEU A 194 -30.31 -3.09 -16.92
CA LEU A 194 -30.22 -1.79 -16.25
C LEU A 194 -29.48 -1.88 -14.91
N MET A 195 -29.64 -2.98 -14.18
CA MET A 195 -28.87 -3.29 -12.98
C MET A 195 -27.38 -3.46 -13.27
N GLY A 196 -27.04 -4.16 -14.36
CA GLY A 196 -25.66 -4.32 -14.80
C GLY A 196 -25.02 -2.96 -15.11
N VAL A 197 -25.72 -2.09 -15.84
CA VAL A 197 -25.23 -0.72 -16.15
C VAL A 197 -24.95 0.08 -14.88
N ILE A 198 -25.85 0.03 -13.89
CA ILE A 198 -25.64 0.75 -12.62
C ILE A 198 -24.51 0.15 -11.80
N ALA A 199 -24.41 -1.17 -11.74
CA ALA A 199 -23.31 -1.83 -11.03
C ALA A 199 -21.96 -1.42 -11.63
N VAL A 200 -21.86 -1.38 -12.96
CA VAL A 200 -20.67 -0.88 -13.67
C VAL A 200 -20.43 0.59 -13.36
N ALA A 201 -21.46 1.44 -13.41
CA ALA A 201 -21.31 2.87 -13.12
C ALA A 201 -20.83 3.14 -11.69
N VAL A 202 -21.41 2.47 -10.69
CA VAL A 202 -20.98 2.57 -9.28
C VAL A 202 -19.57 2.04 -9.11
N TYR A 203 -19.21 0.94 -9.77
CA TYR A 203 -17.86 0.39 -9.72
C TYR A 203 -16.83 1.36 -10.32
N VAL A 204 -17.14 1.98 -11.46
CA VAL A 204 -16.27 2.99 -12.09
C VAL A 204 -16.12 4.21 -11.18
N MET A 205 -17.21 4.69 -10.58
CA MET A 205 -17.18 5.80 -9.62
C MET A 205 -16.31 5.48 -8.39
N TRP A 206 -16.42 4.27 -7.85
CA TRP A 206 -15.58 3.78 -6.76
C TRP A 206 -14.09 3.77 -7.14
N LEU A 207 -13.75 3.29 -8.35
CA LEU A 207 -12.36 3.27 -8.84
C LEU A 207 -11.77 4.69 -8.89
N PHE A 208 -12.46 5.65 -9.51
CA PHE A 208 -11.98 7.02 -9.61
C PHE A 208 -11.85 7.70 -8.25
N SER A 209 -12.85 7.54 -7.39
CA SER A 209 -12.84 8.16 -6.05
C SER A 209 -11.72 7.58 -5.19
N ARG A 210 -11.45 6.27 -5.31
CA ARG A 210 -10.33 5.61 -4.63
C ARG A 210 -8.98 6.09 -5.14
N ASP A 211 -8.78 6.14 -6.46
CA ASP A 211 -7.51 6.57 -7.06
C ASP A 211 -7.19 8.02 -6.69
N ALA A 212 -8.20 8.91 -6.70
CA ALA A 212 -8.04 10.30 -6.27
C ALA A 212 -7.62 10.43 -4.80
N LEU A 213 -8.24 9.64 -3.90
CA LEU A 213 -7.88 9.61 -2.48
C LEU A 213 -6.47 9.07 -2.26
N ASP A 214 -6.09 7.99 -2.96
CA ASP A 214 -4.76 7.39 -2.85
C ASP A 214 -3.66 8.35 -3.37
N ASP A 215 -3.90 9.07 -4.47
CA ASP A 215 -3.00 10.11 -5.00
C ASP A 215 -2.89 11.32 -4.06
N GLN A 216 -4.00 11.85 -3.54
CA GLN A 216 -3.98 12.98 -2.59
C GLN A 216 -3.23 12.62 -1.31
N ARG A 217 -3.44 11.40 -0.79
CA ARG A 217 -2.72 10.89 0.38
C ARG A 217 -1.23 10.82 0.12
N GLU A 218 -0.82 10.30 -1.03
CA GLU A 218 0.59 10.20 -1.37
C GLU A 218 1.26 11.58 -1.43
N VAL A 219 0.60 12.56 -2.04
CA VAL A 219 1.08 13.94 -2.06
C VAL A 219 1.20 14.51 -0.64
N SER A 220 0.23 14.25 0.23
CA SER A 220 0.25 14.73 1.63
C SER A 220 1.40 14.11 2.42
N ILE A 221 1.60 12.79 2.31
CA ILE A 221 2.71 12.08 2.97
C ILE A 221 4.05 12.60 2.45
N ASN A 222 4.21 12.78 1.14
CA ASN A 222 5.45 13.28 0.55
C ASN A 222 5.81 14.68 1.05
N LYS A 223 4.83 15.58 1.19
CA LYS A 223 5.05 16.92 1.77
C LYS A 223 5.59 16.82 3.20
N LYS A 224 4.97 16.00 4.04
CA LYS A 224 5.40 15.78 5.43
C LYS A 224 6.80 15.15 5.53
N ILE A 225 7.15 14.23 4.63
CA ILE A 225 8.49 13.63 4.61
C ILE A 225 9.56 14.66 4.26
N ILE A 226 9.29 15.55 3.31
CA ILE A 226 10.25 16.61 2.93
C ILE A 226 10.55 17.52 4.13
N GLU A 227 9.58 17.77 5.00
CA GLU A 227 9.73 18.58 6.21
C GLU A 227 10.65 17.94 7.26
N LEU A 228 10.87 16.61 7.20
CA LEU A 228 11.80 15.90 8.10
C LEU A 228 13.27 16.20 7.80
N GLY A 229 13.58 16.74 6.62
CA GLY A 229 14.90 17.25 6.27
C GLY A 229 15.60 16.57 5.09
N PRO A 230 16.80 17.04 4.70
CA PRO A 230 17.49 16.63 3.47
C PRO A 230 17.79 15.13 3.38
N LYS A 231 18.15 14.49 4.50
CA LYS A 231 18.45 13.04 4.54
C LYS A 231 17.26 12.19 4.11
N TYR A 232 16.04 12.60 4.44
CA TYR A 232 14.82 11.91 4.02
C TYR A 232 14.52 12.12 2.54
N VAL A 233 14.87 13.28 1.99
CA VAL A 233 14.73 13.57 0.55
C VAL A 233 15.71 12.71 -0.26
N GLU A 234 16.97 12.64 0.17
CA GLU A 234 17.99 11.76 -0.41
C GLU A 234 17.58 10.28 -0.33
N GLY A 235 17.13 9.83 0.85
CA GLY A 235 16.61 8.48 1.03
C GLY A 235 15.39 8.18 0.15
N GLY A 236 14.54 9.17 -0.10
CA GLY A 236 13.41 9.07 -1.03
C GLY A 236 13.84 8.84 -2.47
N VAL A 237 14.82 9.59 -2.97
CA VAL A 237 15.38 9.39 -4.32
C VAL A 237 15.92 7.98 -4.46
N GLU A 238 16.81 7.56 -3.57
CA GLU A 238 17.41 6.22 -3.61
C GLU A 238 16.34 5.12 -3.52
N TYR A 239 15.38 5.25 -2.59
CA TYR A 239 14.31 4.27 -2.42
C TYR A 239 13.52 4.05 -3.72
N TYR A 240 13.11 5.12 -4.40
CA TYR A 240 12.33 5.00 -5.63
C TYR A 240 13.18 4.55 -6.84
N GLU A 241 14.45 4.93 -6.90
CA GLU A 241 15.39 4.43 -7.92
C GLU A 241 15.64 2.93 -7.78
N LYS A 242 15.89 2.47 -6.56
CA LYS A 242 16.02 1.05 -6.22
C LYS A 242 14.73 0.29 -6.54
N LEU A 243 13.57 0.83 -6.17
CA LEU A 243 12.27 0.27 -6.52
C LEU A 243 12.05 0.17 -8.04
N SER A 244 12.44 1.20 -8.80
CA SER A 244 12.39 1.17 -10.28
C SER A 244 13.32 0.11 -10.86
N SER A 245 14.55 0.03 -10.36
CA SER A 245 15.54 -0.98 -10.77
C SER A 245 15.04 -2.40 -10.48
N ARG A 246 14.47 -2.62 -9.29
CA ARG A 246 13.82 -3.87 -8.89
C ARG A 246 12.73 -4.28 -9.86
N ASN A 247 11.83 -3.37 -10.21
CA ASN A 247 10.72 -3.64 -11.11
C ASN A 247 11.19 -3.94 -12.54
N LYS A 248 12.24 -3.26 -13.03
CA LYS A 248 12.86 -3.56 -14.32
C LYS A 248 13.49 -4.96 -14.33
N ALA A 249 14.21 -5.32 -13.28
CA ALA A 249 14.79 -6.65 -13.14
C ALA A 249 13.69 -7.73 -13.07
N LEU A 250 12.67 -7.53 -12.24
CA LEU A 250 11.51 -8.43 -12.16
C LEU A 250 10.75 -8.56 -13.49
N ARG A 251 10.69 -7.49 -14.30
CA ARG A 251 10.09 -7.58 -15.64
C ARG A 251 10.78 -8.65 -16.49
N ILE A 252 12.10 -8.76 -16.40
CA ILE A 252 12.92 -9.72 -17.15
C ILE A 252 12.85 -11.10 -16.50
N LEU A 253 13.12 -11.18 -15.18
CA LEU A 253 13.20 -12.44 -14.44
C LEU A 253 11.88 -13.24 -14.46
N LEU A 254 10.74 -12.55 -14.45
CA LEU A 254 9.41 -13.16 -14.51
C LEU A 254 8.94 -13.45 -15.96
N GLY A 255 9.77 -13.16 -16.96
CA GLY A 255 9.47 -13.33 -18.38
C GLY A 255 8.12 -12.69 -18.78
N ARG A 256 7.25 -13.47 -19.43
CA ARG A 256 5.93 -13.00 -19.89
C ARG A 256 5.05 -12.47 -18.76
N LYS A 257 5.14 -13.04 -17.54
CA LYS A 257 4.38 -12.53 -16.39
C LYS A 257 4.90 -11.15 -15.96
N GLY A 258 6.22 -10.97 -15.96
CA GLY A 258 6.86 -9.69 -15.67
C GLY A 258 6.42 -8.61 -16.64
N THR A 259 6.24 -8.95 -17.92
CA THR A 259 5.84 -7.96 -18.92
C THR A 259 4.42 -7.45 -18.76
N TYR A 260 3.54 -8.23 -18.12
CA TYR A 260 2.19 -7.82 -17.73
C TYR A 260 2.14 -7.02 -16.44
N LEU A 261 3.17 -7.06 -15.58
CA LEU A 261 3.19 -6.39 -14.27
C LEU A 261 3.97 -5.07 -14.26
N PHE A 262 5.02 -4.97 -15.08
CA PHE A 262 5.93 -3.82 -15.07
C PHE A 262 6.16 -3.30 -16.48
N LYS A 263 6.27 -1.98 -16.66
CA LYS A 263 6.66 -1.32 -17.90
C LYS A 263 8.19 -1.30 -18.04
N ASN A 264 8.70 -1.02 -19.24
CA ASN A 264 10.15 -0.93 -19.49
C ASN A 264 10.85 0.14 -18.63
N ASN A 265 10.13 1.18 -18.20
CA ASN A 265 10.66 2.25 -17.34
C ASN A 265 10.62 1.91 -15.83
N GLY A 266 10.19 0.72 -15.43
CA GLY A 266 10.11 0.29 -14.03
C GLY A 266 8.79 0.64 -13.33
N ASN A 267 7.87 1.34 -14.00
CA ASN A 267 6.53 1.59 -13.46
C ASN A 267 5.66 0.34 -13.49
N GLU A 268 4.73 0.21 -12.55
CA GLU A 268 3.69 -0.81 -12.62
C GLU A 268 2.81 -0.59 -13.86
N THR A 269 2.45 -1.67 -14.54
CA THR A 269 1.41 -1.63 -15.58
C THR A 269 0.06 -1.43 -14.91
N SER A 270 -0.76 -0.59 -15.52
CA SER A 270 -2.17 -0.45 -15.17
C SER A 270 -2.98 -0.62 -16.43
N TRP A 271 -4.01 -1.44 -16.35
CA TRP A 271 -4.90 -1.68 -17.47
C TRP A 271 -6.09 -0.71 -17.50
N PHE A 272 -6.61 -0.32 -16.32
CA PHE A 272 -7.80 0.54 -16.22
C PHE A 272 -7.78 1.61 -15.12
N HIS A 273 -6.91 1.50 -14.11
CA HIS A 273 -6.97 2.38 -12.94
C HIS A 273 -5.57 2.69 -12.41
N LYS A 274 -5.27 3.94 -12.09
CA LYS A 274 -3.93 4.35 -11.68
C LYS A 274 -3.80 4.05 -10.18
N LYS A 275 -3.19 2.91 -9.85
CA LYS A 275 -3.08 2.41 -8.47
C LYS A 275 -2.35 3.37 -7.51
N ARG A 276 -1.45 4.21 -8.02
CA ARG A 276 -0.62 5.19 -7.30
C ARG A 276 0.11 6.11 -8.29
N SER A 277 0.67 7.24 -7.84
CA SER A 277 1.63 7.99 -8.66
C SER A 277 2.78 7.09 -9.12
N THR A 278 3.15 7.25 -10.38
CA THR A 278 4.18 6.44 -11.02
C THR A 278 5.51 6.64 -10.30
N ILE A 279 6.31 5.58 -10.25
CA ILE A 279 7.64 5.62 -9.64
C ILE A 279 8.49 6.69 -10.32
N THR A 280 8.38 6.85 -11.64
CA THR A 280 9.07 7.93 -12.37
C THR A 280 8.70 9.33 -11.85
N ASN A 281 7.42 9.60 -11.61
CA ASN A 281 6.99 10.92 -11.09
C ASN A 281 7.49 11.14 -9.66
N GLN A 282 7.57 10.07 -8.86
CA GLN A 282 8.13 10.13 -7.51
C GLN A 282 9.63 10.45 -7.54
N ILE A 283 10.40 9.77 -8.39
CA ILE A 283 11.83 10.04 -8.59
C ILE A 283 12.03 11.51 -8.99
N GLU A 284 11.25 12.00 -9.97
CA GLU A 284 11.33 13.39 -10.42
C GLU A 284 11.00 14.38 -9.30
N PHE A 285 9.93 14.14 -8.56
CA PHE A 285 9.50 14.98 -7.44
C PHE A 285 10.58 15.13 -6.36
N PHE A 286 11.16 14.02 -5.90
CA PHE A 286 12.23 14.07 -4.88
C PHE A 286 13.53 14.65 -5.43
N ASN A 287 13.87 14.41 -6.70
CA ASN A 287 15.05 15.00 -7.35
C ASN A 287 14.96 16.52 -7.49
N ILE A 288 13.80 17.05 -7.90
CA ILE A 288 13.56 18.49 -7.97
C ILE A 288 13.74 19.10 -6.58
N LYS A 289 13.18 18.46 -5.54
CA LYS A 289 13.32 18.95 -4.17
C LYS A 289 14.77 18.88 -3.68
N LEU A 290 15.49 17.80 -3.98
CA LEU A 290 16.90 17.65 -3.60
C LEU A 290 17.77 18.75 -4.22
N ARG A 291 17.59 19.03 -5.53
CA ARG A 291 18.29 20.12 -6.21
C ARG A 291 17.97 21.48 -5.57
N SER A 292 16.71 21.73 -5.18
CA SER A 292 16.34 22.98 -4.51
C SER A 292 17.02 23.17 -3.15
N LEU A 293 17.35 22.07 -2.46
CA LEU A 293 18.05 22.10 -1.17
C LEU A 293 19.57 22.26 -1.32
N GLN A 294 20.14 21.90 -2.47
CA GLN A 294 21.58 22.07 -2.76
C GLN A 294 21.94 23.48 -3.22
N VAL A 295 20.95 24.25 -3.70
CA VAL A 295 21.11 25.63 -4.19
C VAL A 295 20.81 26.67 -3.10
N ALA A 296 20.14 26.27 -2.01
CA ALA A 296 19.79 27.11 -0.87
C ALA A 296 20.87 27.05 0.21
#